data_AF-A0A1E8ZRK7-F1
#
_entry.id   AF-A0A1E8ZRK7-F1
#
_cell.length_a   1.000
_cell.length_b   1.000
_cell.length_c   1.000
_cell.angle_alpha   90.00
_cell.angle_beta   90.00
_cell.angle_gamma   90.00
#
_symmetry.space_group_name_H-M   'P 1'
#
loop_
_entity.id
_entity.type
_entity.pdbx_description
1 polymer ?
#
loop_
_entity_poly.entity_id
_entity_poly.type
_entity_poly.pdbx_seq_one_letter_code
_entity_poly.pdbx_strand_id
1 'polypeptide(L)'
;MKRDSRGRFLPGNQVAKGNRGNRKPKYGNSNALNHGLRRGYTGLLPSQKGGVSIYKMGASLGTLPDKYFHYSEDGALWVDYNACQYLISVCGFPESMFSESEEW
;
A
#
# COMPACT_ATOMS: atom_id res chain seq x y z
N MET A 1 8.81 -17.11 -2.48
CA MET A 1 10.10 -16.42 -2.78
C MET A 1 10.16 -16.19 -4.28
N LYS A 2 10.11 -14.95 -4.78
CA LYS A 2 10.16 -14.66 -6.23
C LYS A 2 11.60 -14.45 -6.72
N ARG A 3 11.92 -14.98 -7.90
CA ARG A 3 13.22 -14.91 -8.58
C ARG A 3 13.13 -14.04 -9.84
N ASP A 4 14.24 -13.46 -10.29
CA ASP A 4 14.33 -12.80 -11.60
C ASP A 4 14.37 -13.85 -12.74
N SER A 5 14.28 -13.39 -13.99
CA SER A 5 14.36 -14.24 -15.19
C SER A 5 15.69 -14.99 -15.34
N ARG A 6 16.69 -14.68 -14.51
CA ARG A 6 17.99 -15.34 -14.44
C ARG A 6 18.13 -16.20 -13.16
N GLY A 7 17.03 -16.47 -12.46
CA GLY A 7 16.98 -17.31 -11.27
C GLY A 7 17.55 -16.69 -9.99
N ARG A 8 17.95 -15.42 -10.01
CA ARG A 8 18.51 -14.71 -8.84
C ARG A 8 17.39 -14.23 -7.92
N PHE A 9 17.70 -14.13 -6.63
CA PHE A 9 16.77 -13.50 -5.69
C PHE A 9 16.64 -12.01 -6.00
N LEU A 10 15.41 -11.51 -6.08
CA LEU A 10 15.14 -10.08 -6.22
C LEU A 10 15.81 -9.30 -5.06
N PRO A 11 16.27 -8.05 -5.30
CA PRO A 11 16.76 -7.18 -4.23
C PRO A 11 15.77 -7.13 -3.06
N GLY A 12 16.23 -7.37 -1.83
CA GLY A 12 15.38 -7.48 -0.63
C GLY A 12 14.94 -8.91 -0.26
N ASN A 13 14.96 -9.85 -1.21
CA ASN A 13 14.74 -11.29 -0.96
C ASN A 13 16.05 -12.07 -0.80
N GLN A 14 17.19 -11.38 -0.76
CA GLN A 14 18.48 -12.01 -0.51
C GLN A 14 18.52 -12.54 0.93
N VAL A 15 18.93 -13.80 1.07
CA VAL A 15 19.27 -14.37 2.38
C VAL A 15 20.42 -13.53 2.95
N ALA A 16 20.29 -13.10 4.21
CA ALA A 16 21.32 -12.30 4.87
C ALA A 16 22.67 -13.05 4.83
N LYS A 17 23.66 -12.55 4.08
CA LYS A 17 25.04 -13.04 4.18
C LYS A 17 25.58 -12.66 5.56
N GLY A 18 25.71 -13.63 6.46
CA GLY A 18 26.36 -13.44 7.77
C GLY A 18 25.75 -14.22 8.94
N ASN A 19 24.48 -14.64 8.86
CA ASN A 19 23.82 -15.29 10.00
C ASN A 19 23.63 -16.79 9.73
N ARG A 20 24.62 -17.62 10.10
CA ARG A 20 24.52 -19.09 10.07
C ARG A 20 23.28 -19.52 10.86
N GLY A 21 22.21 -19.89 10.15
CA GLY A 21 20.96 -20.38 10.73
C GLY A 21 19.69 -19.62 10.36
N ASN A 22 19.78 -18.35 9.93
CA ASN A 22 18.58 -17.59 9.53
C ASN A 22 18.35 -17.67 8.01
N ARG A 23 17.42 -18.52 7.58
CA ARG A 23 17.00 -18.68 6.16
C ARG A 23 15.89 -17.72 5.75
N LYS A 24 15.43 -16.85 6.66
CA LYS A 24 14.39 -15.85 6.37
C LYS A 24 15.05 -14.59 5.79
N PRO A 25 14.40 -13.89 4.84
CA PRO A 25 14.91 -12.61 4.34
C PRO A 25 15.09 -11.64 5.52
N LYS A 26 16.24 -10.94 5.55
CA LYS A 26 16.69 -10.08 6.67
C LYS A 26 15.64 -9.05 7.13
N TYR A 27 14.72 -8.68 6.24
CA TYR A 27 13.76 -7.59 6.44
C TYR A 27 12.33 -7.95 6.03
N GLY A 28 12.03 -9.24 5.79
CA GLY A 28 10.69 -9.66 5.34
C GLY A 28 10.20 -8.94 4.08
N ASN A 29 8.89 -9.04 3.82
CA ASN A 29 8.21 -8.33 2.72
C ASN A 29 8.16 -6.80 2.95
N SER A 30 8.48 -6.34 4.17
CA SER A 30 8.49 -4.94 4.57
C SER A 30 9.53 -4.11 3.81
N ASN A 31 10.65 -4.72 3.38
CA ASN A 31 11.62 -4.03 2.54
C ASN A 31 11.24 -3.99 1.06
N ALA A 32 10.30 -4.82 0.61
CA ALA A 32 9.77 -4.72 -0.75
C ALA A 32 8.97 -3.41 -0.92
N LEU A 33 8.27 -2.97 0.13
CA LEU A 33 7.59 -1.66 0.21
C LEU A 33 8.57 -0.48 0.06
N ASN A 34 9.77 -0.56 0.65
CA ASN A 34 10.81 0.48 0.55
C ASN A 34 11.61 0.44 -0.77
N HIS A 35 11.70 -0.72 -1.44
CA HIS A 35 12.51 -0.91 -2.65
C HIS A 35 11.71 -0.95 -3.97
N GLY A 36 10.50 -0.37 -4.00
CA GLY A 36 9.82 -0.03 -5.25
C GLY A 36 8.54 -0.80 -5.58
N LEU A 37 7.98 -1.60 -4.65
CA LEU A 37 6.65 -2.23 -4.87
C LEU A 37 5.53 -1.20 -5.08
N ARG A 38 5.74 0.06 -4.68
CA ARG A 38 4.81 1.16 -4.89
C ARG A 38 4.97 1.89 -6.22
N ARG A 39 5.93 1.55 -7.08
CA ARG A 39 6.03 2.19 -8.42
C ARG A 39 4.73 1.92 -9.19
N GLY A 40 3.81 2.88 -9.18
CA GLY A 40 2.47 2.78 -9.78
C GLY A 40 1.29 2.54 -8.82
N TYR A 41 1.51 2.38 -7.51
CA TYR A 41 0.40 2.21 -6.57
C TYR A 41 -0.32 3.55 -6.34
N THR A 42 -1.62 3.57 -6.63
CA THR A 42 -2.54 4.66 -6.30
C THR A 42 -3.62 4.08 -5.40
N GLY A 43 -3.76 4.64 -4.20
CA GLY A 43 -4.73 4.16 -3.23
C GLY A 43 -4.41 4.53 -1.79
N LEU A 44 -5.13 3.85 -0.89
CA LEU A 44 -5.16 4.12 0.54
C LEU A 44 -4.53 2.94 1.30
N LEU A 45 -3.60 3.23 2.21
CA LEU A 45 -2.93 2.21 3.02
C LEU A 45 -2.93 2.59 4.51
N PRO A 46 -3.24 1.65 5.42
CA PRO A 46 -3.15 1.91 6.85
C PRO A 46 -1.72 2.33 7.24
N SER A 47 -1.64 3.37 8.06
CA SER A 47 -0.39 3.89 8.61
C SER A 47 -0.09 3.24 9.95
N GLN A 48 1.18 2.93 10.21
CA GLN A 48 1.61 2.47 11.54
C GLN A 48 1.52 3.56 12.62
N LYS A 49 1.38 4.84 12.23
CA LYS A 49 1.31 6.00 13.13
C LYS A 49 -0.12 6.49 13.38
N GLY A 50 -1.14 5.72 12.96
CA GLY A 50 -2.53 6.18 12.90
C GLY A 50 -2.87 6.84 11.57
N GLY A 51 -4.15 6.82 11.20
CA GLY A 51 -4.64 7.29 9.91
C GLY A 51 -4.42 6.35 8.73
N VAL A 52 -4.89 6.81 7.58
CA VAL A 52 -4.74 6.14 6.29
C VAL A 52 -3.84 6.98 5.40
N SER A 53 -2.70 6.44 5.00
CA SER A 53 -1.77 7.11 4.09
C SER A 53 -2.31 7.10 2.66
N ILE A 54 -2.25 8.26 2.02
CA ILE A 54 -2.69 8.48 0.64
C ILE A 54 -1.48 8.34 -0.29
N TYR A 55 -1.61 7.49 -1.31
CA TYR A 55 -0.58 7.28 -2.33
C TYR A 55 -1.11 7.52 -3.73
N LYS A 56 -0.29 8.12 -4.59
CA LYS A 56 -0.52 8.23 -6.03
C LYS A 56 0.73 7.90 -6.80
N MET A 57 0.65 6.92 -7.70
CA MET A 57 1.80 6.45 -8.49
C MET A 57 3.04 6.13 -7.63
N GLY A 58 2.83 5.74 -6.38
CA GLY A 58 3.87 5.46 -5.40
C GLY A 58 4.40 6.63 -4.59
N ALA A 59 4.02 7.87 -4.92
CA ALA A 59 4.31 9.04 -4.10
C ALA A 59 3.30 9.13 -2.94
N SER A 60 3.79 9.40 -1.73
CA SER A 60 2.92 9.71 -0.59
C SER A 60 2.42 11.14 -0.72
N LEU A 61 1.09 11.31 -0.71
CA LEU A 61 0.46 12.64 -0.76
C LEU A 61 0.10 13.18 0.63
N GLY A 62 0.17 12.33 1.65
CA GLY A 62 -0.15 12.68 3.04
C GLY A 62 -0.91 11.57 3.75
N THR A 63 -1.62 11.95 4.81
CA THR A 63 -2.42 11.05 5.65
C THR A 63 -3.83 11.60 5.75
N LEU A 64 -4.82 10.75 5.48
CA LEU A 64 -6.22 11.01 5.74
C LEU A 64 -6.49 10.86 7.25
N PRO A 65 -6.98 11.91 7.93
CA PRO A 65 -7.31 11.86 9.36
C PRO A 65 -8.43 10.86 9.69
N ASP A 66 -8.36 10.28 10.90
CA ASP A 66 -9.29 9.25 11.42
C ASP A 66 -10.76 9.67 11.41
N LYS A 67 -11.06 10.97 11.45
CA LYS A 67 -12.44 11.48 11.40
C LYS A 67 -13.13 11.34 10.03
N TYR A 68 -12.38 10.96 8.99
CA TYR A 68 -12.86 10.89 7.60
C TYR A 68 -12.93 9.47 7.05
N PHE A 69 -12.64 8.47 7.88
CA PHE A 69 -12.77 7.08 7.49
C PHE A 69 -13.09 6.22 8.71
N HIS A 70 -13.66 5.06 8.49
CA HIS A 70 -13.78 4.03 9.52
C HIS A 70 -13.58 2.65 8.90
N TYR A 71 -13.19 1.70 9.73
CA TYR A 71 -13.16 0.30 9.35
C TYR A 71 -14.44 -0.36 9.84
N SER A 72 -15.14 -1.08 8.97
CA SER A 72 -16.23 -1.96 9.39
C SER A 72 -15.68 -3.20 10.08
N GLU A 73 -16.54 -3.97 10.74
CA GLU A 73 -16.16 -5.16 11.53
C GLU A 73 -15.48 -6.25 10.69
N ASP A 74 -15.79 -6.31 9.39
CA ASP A 74 -15.17 -7.20 8.40
C ASP A 74 -13.80 -6.71 7.90
N GLY A 75 -13.36 -5.53 8.35
CA GLY A 75 -12.10 -4.89 7.96
C GLY A 75 -12.18 -4.08 6.66
N ALA A 76 -13.36 -3.86 6.07
CA ALA A 76 -13.50 -2.97 4.93
C ALA A 76 -13.28 -1.50 5.34
N LEU A 77 -12.63 -0.73 4.47
CA LEU A 77 -12.36 0.69 4.70
C LEU A 77 -13.46 1.54 4.07
N TRP A 78 -14.21 2.24 4.90
CA TRP A 78 -15.22 3.21 4.49
C TRP A 78 -14.65 4.61 4.61
N VAL A 79 -14.79 5.40 3.54
CA VAL A 79 -14.28 6.77 3.47
C VAL A 79 -15.46 7.72 3.33
N ASP A 80 -15.46 8.79 4.12
CA ASP A 80 -16.53 9.79 4.08
C ASP A 80 -16.64 10.41 2.69
N TYR A 81 -17.87 10.72 2.26
CA TYR A 81 -18.14 11.29 0.95
C TYR A 81 -17.29 12.53 0.63
N ASN A 82 -17.17 13.46 1.59
CA ASN A 82 -16.35 14.66 1.43
C ASN A 82 -14.86 14.33 1.24
N ALA A 83 -14.37 13.28 1.91
CA ALA A 83 -13.01 12.81 1.73
C ALA A 83 -12.81 12.11 0.38
N CYS A 84 -13.79 11.33 -0.09
CA CYS A 84 -13.79 10.80 -1.46
C CYS A 84 -13.70 11.93 -2.50
N GLN A 85 -14.50 12.99 -2.35
CA GLN A 85 -14.44 14.16 -3.23
C GLN A 85 -13.07 14.84 -3.22
N TYR A 86 -12.44 14.98 -2.04
CA TYR A 86 -11.07 15.48 -1.94
C TYR A 86 -10.06 14.56 -2.66
N LEU A 87 -10.16 13.25 -2.46
CA LEU A 87 -9.26 12.28 -3.09
C LEU A 87 -9.39 12.29 -4.63
N ILE A 88 -10.61 12.47 -5.15
CA ILE A 88 -10.86 12.58 -6.59
C ILE A 88 -10.37 13.94 -7.12
N SER A 89 -10.89 15.04 -6.60
CA SER A 89 -10.68 16.38 -7.17
C SER A 89 -9.28 16.94 -6.90
N VAL A 90 -8.69 16.66 -5.73
CA VAL A 90 -7.41 17.23 -5.30
C VAL A 90 -6.29 16.21 -5.45
N CYS A 91 -6.48 14.98 -4.96
CA CYS A 91 -5.46 13.95 -5.14
C CYS A 91 -5.48 13.33 -6.53
N GLY A 92 -6.54 13.53 -7.33
CA GLY A 92 -6.65 13.02 -8.69
C GLY A 92 -6.72 11.50 -8.73
N PHE A 93 -7.46 10.89 -7.81
CA PHE A 93 -7.83 9.48 -7.86
C PHE A 93 -8.95 9.28 -8.89
N PRO A 94 -9.00 8.13 -9.57
CA PRO A 94 -10.10 7.83 -10.47
C PRO A 94 -11.40 7.65 -9.69
N GLU A 95 -12.49 8.22 -10.18
CA GLU A 95 -13.82 8.10 -9.56
C GLU A 95 -14.28 6.65 -9.42
N SER A 96 -13.89 5.80 -10.40
CA SER A 96 -14.15 4.36 -10.40
C SER A 96 -13.57 3.60 -9.20
N MET A 97 -12.70 4.24 -8.40
CA MET A 97 -12.15 3.67 -7.17
C MET A 97 -13.14 3.75 -5.99
N PHE A 98 -14.15 4.60 -6.08
CA PHE A 98 -15.10 4.88 -5.00
C PHE A 98 -16.55 4.53 -5.35
N SER A 99 -16.84 4.25 -6.61
CA SER A 99 -18.13 3.68 -7.03
C SER A 99 -18.20 2.20 -6.68
N GLU A 100 -19.33 1.74 -6.14
CA GLU A 100 -19.62 0.31 -6.06
C GLU A 100 -19.58 -0.30 -7.46
N SER A 101 -18.96 -1.46 -7.63
CA SER A 101 -19.12 -2.21 -8.87
C SER A 101 -20.58 -2.63 -8.94
N GLU A 102 -21.36 -2.04 -9.86
CA GLU A 102 -22.64 -2.61 -10.26
C GLU A 102 -22.37 -4.02 -10.79
N GLU A 103 -22.57 -5.02 -9.94
CA GLU A 103 -22.66 -6.42 -10.36
C GLU A 103 -23.97 -6.57 -11.15
N TRP A 104 -23.84 -6.73 -12.47
CA TRP A 104 -24.93 -7.14 -13.37
C TRP A 104 -25.02 -8.66 -13.45
#